data_AF-A0A7Y7M966-F1
#
_entry.id   AF-A0A7Y7M966-F1
#
_cell.length_a   1.000
_cell.length_b   1.000
_cell.length_c   1.000
_cell.angle_alpha   90.00
_cell.angle_beta   90.00
_cell.angle_gamma   90.00
#
_symmetry.space_group_name_H-M   'P 1'
#
loop_
_entity.id
_entity.type
_entity.pdbx_description
1 polymer ?
#
loop_
_entity_poly.entity_id
_entity_poly.type
_entity_poly.pdbx_seq_one_letter_code
_entity_poly.pdbx_strand_id
1 'polypeptide(L)' 'AANPADHEARYELAAALNAAGKRQEAADELLAIMRQDRAWNDDAARLQLIRLFDSWGHDDPATLQARRRMSSLLFS' A
#
# COMPACT_ATOMS: atom_id res chain seq x y z
N ALA A 1 -20.28 2.98 11.17
CA ALA A 1 -19.19 1.99 11.09
C ALA A 1 -18.66 2.02 9.66
N ALA A 2 -17.48 2.59 9.42
CA ALA A 2 -16.87 2.57 8.10
C ALA A 2 -16.40 1.14 7.83
N ASN A 3 -16.88 0.56 6.74
CA ASN A 3 -16.82 -0.87 6.48
C ASN A 3 -15.34 -1.33 6.42
N PRO A 4 -14.89 -2.28 7.26
CA PRO A 4 -13.51 -2.79 7.23
C PRO A 4 -13.09 -3.37 5.87
N ALA A 5 -14.06 -3.70 5.02
CA ALA A 5 -13.92 -4.24 3.67
C ALA A 5 -13.99 -3.19 2.54
N ASP A 6 -13.99 -1.88 2.87
CA ASP A 6 -13.94 -0.84 1.83
C ASP A 6 -12.49 -0.65 1.33
N HIS A 7 -12.02 -1.65 0.59
CA HIS A 7 -10.69 -1.64 -0.03
C HIS A 7 -10.57 -0.51 -1.06
N GLU A 8 -11.67 -0.12 -1.71
CA GLU A 8 -11.69 1.01 -2.63
C GLU A 8 -11.39 2.32 -1.89
N ALA A 9 -12.12 2.62 -0.80
CA ALA A 9 -11.87 3.82 -0.01
C ALA A 9 -10.45 3.86 0.59
N ARG A 10 -9.88 2.70 0.98
CA ARG A 10 -8.49 2.62 1.43
C ARG A 10 -7.50 2.89 0.30
N TYR A 11 -7.78 2.40 -0.90
CA TYR A 11 -6.94 2.61 -2.07
C TYR A 11 -6.93 4.09 -2.47
N GLU A 12 -8.10 4.74 -2.51
CA GLU A 12 -8.23 6.18 -2.73
C GLU A 12 -7.56 7.00 -1.63
N LEU A 13 -7.73 6.61 -0.37
CA LEU A 13 -7.06 7.25 0.76
C LEU A 13 -5.53 7.16 0.63
N ALA A 14 -5.00 6.00 0.23
CA ALA A 14 -3.56 5.84 0.00
C ALA A 14 -3.04 6.81 -1.09
N ALA A 15 -3.81 6.99 -2.16
CA ALA A 15 -3.47 7.96 -3.21
C ALA A 15 -3.46 9.40 -2.68
N ALA A 16 -4.47 9.79 -1.89
CA ALA A 16 -4.55 11.11 -1.27
C ALA A 16 -3.41 11.36 -0.27
N LEU A 17 -3.09 10.37 0.57
CA LEU A 17 -1.97 10.43 1.53
C LEU A 17 -0.64 10.59 0.81
N ASN A 18 -0.41 9.84 -0.28
CA ASN A 18 0.80 9.97 -1.08
C ASN A 18 0.91 11.37 -1.71
N ALA A 19 -0.18 11.90 -2.27
CA ALA A 19 -0.22 13.26 -2.80
C ALA A 19 0.07 14.33 -1.74
N ALA A 20 -0.29 14.06 -0.48
CA ALA A 20 0.04 14.91 0.67
C ALA A 20 1.47 14.70 1.22
N GLY A 21 2.30 13.88 0.58
CA GLY A 21 3.65 13.56 1.04
C GLY A 21 3.72 12.58 2.23
N LYS A 22 2.58 12.03 2.65
CA LYS A 22 2.47 11.09 3.77
C LYS A 22 2.75 9.66 3.32
N ARG A 23 3.99 9.41 2.87
CA ARG A 23 4.41 8.15 2.22
C ARG A 23 4.16 6.90 3.07
N GLN A 24 4.51 6.96 4.35
CA GLN A 24 4.35 5.81 5.25
C GLN A 24 2.86 5.48 5.48
N GLU A 25 2.02 6.49 5.74
CA GLU A 25 0.57 6.31 5.88
C GLU A 25 -0.04 5.73 4.60
N ALA A 26 0.38 6.23 3.42
CA ALA A 26 -0.07 5.71 2.12
C ALA A 26 0.27 4.23 1.91
N ALA A 27 1.51 3.84 2.23
CA ALA A 27 1.94 2.45 2.11
C ALA A 27 1.18 1.53 3.09
N ASP A 28 0.88 2.01 4.29
CA ASP A 28 0.17 1.25 5.31
C ASP A 28 -1.27 0.92 4.91
N GLU A 29 -1.97 1.83 4.24
CA GLU A 29 -3.31 1.57 3.69
C GLU A 29 -3.30 0.48 2.59
N LEU A 30 -2.33 0.54 1.68
CA LEU A 30 -2.19 -0.48 0.63
C LEU A 30 -1.79 -1.85 1.20
N LEU A 31 -0.90 -1.87 2.20
CA LEU A 31 -0.53 -3.10 2.92
C LEU A 31 -1.71 -3.66 3.73
N ALA A 32 -2.60 -2.80 4.22
CA ALA A 32 -3.82 -3.23 4.90
C ALA A 32 -4.77 -3.95 3.93
N ILE A 33 -4.93 -3.44 2.71
CA ILE A 33 -5.67 -4.15 1.64
C ILE A 33 -5.01 -5.50 1.38
N MET A 34 -3.70 -5.53 1.10
CA MET A 34 -2.97 -6.79 0.83
C MET A 34 -3.07 -7.81 1.97
N ARG A 35 -3.15 -7.37 3.23
CA ARG A 35 -3.32 -8.28 4.37
C ARG A 35 -4.69 -8.95 4.39
N GLN A 36 -5.73 -8.26 3.93
CA GLN A 36 -7.11 -8.77 3.94
C GLN A 36 -7.43 -9.55 2.67
N ASP A 37 -7.11 -8.98 1.51
CA ASP A 37 -7.31 -9.58 0.20
C ASP A 37 -6.16 -9.19 -0.74
N ARG A 38 -5.25 -10.14 -1.00
CA ARG A 38 -4.09 -9.92 -1.86
C ARG A 38 -4.47 -9.71 -3.32
N ALA A 39 -5.55 -10.35 -3.78
CA ALA A 39 -5.98 -10.37 -5.17
C ALA A 39 -7.01 -9.29 -5.50
N TRP A 40 -7.38 -8.47 -4.49
CA TRP A 40 -8.36 -7.41 -4.66
C TRP A 40 -8.03 -6.52 -5.87
N ASN A 41 -9.03 -6.36 -6.74
CA ASN A 41 -8.98 -5.52 -7.94
C ASN A 41 -7.74 -5.82 -8.82
N ASP A 42 -7.55 -7.09 -9.19
CA ASP A 42 -6.42 -7.55 -10.01
C ASP A 42 -5.05 -7.14 -9.43
N ASP A 43 -4.90 -7.31 -8.11
CA ASP A 43 -3.72 -6.95 -7.34
C ASP A 43 -3.40 -5.43 -7.31
N ALA A 44 -4.40 -4.58 -7.46
CA ALA A 44 -4.23 -3.12 -7.53
C ALA A 44 -3.36 -2.56 -6.40
N ALA A 45 -3.56 -3.02 -5.16
CA ALA A 45 -2.80 -2.55 -4.00
C ALA A 45 -1.29 -2.86 -4.11
N ARG A 46 -0.93 -4.07 -4.56
CA ARG A 46 0.47 -4.47 -4.78
C ARG A 46 1.10 -3.66 -5.90
N LEU A 47 0.39 -3.54 -7.03
CA LEU A 47 0.87 -2.79 -8.19
C LEU A 47 1.09 -1.31 -7.84
N GLN A 48 0.20 -0.74 -7.02
CA GLN A 48 0.35 0.62 -6.55
C GLN A 48 1.56 0.79 -5.63
N LEU A 49 1.80 -0.13 -4.69
CA LEU A 49 3.02 -0.09 -3.86
C LEU A 49 4.29 -0.11 -4.70
N ILE A 50 4.36 -0.96 -5.74
CA ILE A 50 5.50 -1.00 -6.66
C ILE A 50 5.71 0.36 -7.33
N ARG A 51 4.65 0.96 -7.88
CA ARG A 51 4.71 2.30 -8.49
C ARG A 51 5.17 3.37 -7.51
N LEU A 52 4.69 3.32 -6.26
CA LEU A 52 5.10 4.25 -5.22
C LEU A 52 6.60 4.11 -4.92
N PHE A 53 7.11 2.88 -4.79
CA PHE A 53 8.53 2.63 -4.55
C PHE A 53 9.41 3.16 -5.67
N ASP A 54 8.99 3.01 -6.93
CA ASP A 54 9.72 3.55 -8.07
C ASP A 54 9.73 5.08 -8.05
N SER A 55 8.63 5.71 -7.61
CA SER A 55 8.53 7.17 -7.49
C SER A 55 9.30 7.77 -6.30
N TRP A 56 9.36 7.06 -5.17
CA TRP A 56 10.02 7.53 -3.95
C TRP A 56 11.53 7.23 -3.97
N GLY A 57 11.93 6.19 -4.71
CA GLY A 57 13.31 5.69 -4.74
C GLY A 57 13.52 4.50 -3.80
N HIS A 58 14.53 3.69 -4.11
CA HIS A 58 14.82 2.45 -3.37
C HIS A 58 15.38 2.68 -1.96
N ASP A 59 16.05 3.81 -1.73
CA ASP A 59 16.64 4.17 -0.42
C ASP A 59 15.69 4.98 0.47
N ASP A 60 14.49 5.30 -0.01
CA ASP A 60 13.50 6.00 0.81
C ASP A 60 13.09 5.13 2.01
N PRO A 61 13.07 5.67 3.24
CA PRO A 61 12.73 4.90 4.44
C PRO A 61 11.33 4.25 4.39
N ALA A 62 10.34 4.90 3.76
CA ALA A 62 9.01 4.33 3.58
C ALA A 62 9.06 3.18 2.57
N THR A 63 9.82 3.31 1.48
CA THR A 63 10.06 2.21 0.53
C THR A 63 10.66 0.99 1.22
N LEU A 64 11.74 1.16 1.99
CA LEU A 64 12.42 0.06 2.68
C LEU A 64 11.49 -0.67 3.66
N GLN A 65 10.76 0.10 4.48
CA GLN A 65 9.85 -0.47 5.47
C GLN A 65 8.69 -1.22 4.81
N ALA A 66 8.07 -0.62 3.79
CA ALA A 66 6.93 -1.19 3.11
C ALA A 66 7.30 -2.42 2.27
N ARG A 67 8.45 -2.43 1.56
CA ARG A 67 8.95 -3.61 0.83
C ARG A 67 9.14 -4.81 1.75
N ARG A 68 9.70 -4.61 2.95
CA ARG A 68 9.86 -5.69 3.95
C ARG A 68 8.51 -6.26 4.37
N ARG A 69 7.53 -5.41 4.66
CA ARG A 69 6.16 -5.83 5.03
C ARG A 69 5.45 -6.54 3.88
N MET A 70 5.55 -6.00 2.66
CA MET A 70 4.99 -6.59 1.45
C MET A 70 5.55 -8.00 1.21
N SER A 71 6.86 -8.18 1.31
CA SER A 71 7.50 -9.49 1.18
C SER A 71 6.99 -10.47 2.23
N SER A 72 6.85 -10.05 3.49
CA SER A 72 6.28 -10.90 4.54
C SER A 72 4.86 -11.35 4.19
N LEU A 73 4.01 -10.47 3.66
CA LEU A 73 2.63 -10.81 3.28
C LEU A 73 2.53 -11.74 2.06
N LEU A 74 3.56 -11.76 1.19
CA LEU A 74 3.56 -12.60 -0.02
C LEU A 74 4.06 -14.02 0.24
N PHE A 75 4.95 -14.20 1.22
CA PHE A 75 5.65 -15.46 1.46
C PHE A 75 5.35 -16.11 2.82
N SER A 76 4.46 -15.52 3.62
CA SER A 76 3.79 -16.16 4.77
C SER A 76 2.50 -16.85 4.32
#